data_AF-A0A1Y3SF36-F1
#
_entry.id   AF-A0A1Y3SF36-F1
#
_cell.length_a   1.000
_cell.length_b   1.000
_cell.length_c   1.000
_cell.angle_alpha   90.00
_cell.angle_beta   90.00
_cell.angle_gamma   90.00
#
_symmetry.space_group_name_H-M   'P 1'
#
loop_
_entity.id
_entity.type
_entity.pdbx_description
1 polymer ?
#
loop_
_entity_poly.entity_id
_entity_poly.type
_entity_poly.pdbx_seq_one_letter_code
_entity_poly.pdbx_strand_id
1 'polypeptide(L)'
;MALCNALAFWTGCNAGQMDRLFRSSGLMREKWDRRQSGSTYGALTIAEAIRTCSASYKPHTYPLKSPENVLKMPSKCPPEQVRPPDFSDAGNAEAFTRKYRDTLLFSDALGWMVWNSQRWERSDHKALTLATELSGGMLADAQRENRAALVAMAEAKAAEAEGTSKPEDMERATNRAASAKAYLTHAKQTRSAGRLKNMLELSKPAFVVKADTLDANPADLNTPAGIVDLNTGALRPHDRAARCSQITTASPGEQGAQMWTDFLDTITRGDGSLRGFLQLVAGMALHGKVYHEGLILAHGAGRNGKSTFFNALAAVLGDYAGSIDIDTFTTDRQNRGAALATLRGKRLVIAGELEEGRRLSVATLKRVCSTDRITAEEKYRMPETFTPSHTLCLFTNHLPRVGSTDPGTWRRLIVVPFRATIPTQGSRSN
;
A
#
# COMPACT_ATOMS: atom_id res chain seq x y z
N MET A 1 -44.06 -5.11 20.60
CA MET A 1 -43.26 -5.04 21.85
C MET A 1 -41.97 -5.84 21.77
N ALA A 2 -41.98 -7.15 21.44
CA ALA A 2 -40.76 -7.97 21.45
C ALA A 2 -39.55 -7.38 20.69
N LEU A 3 -39.74 -6.91 19.44
CA LEU A 3 -38.66 -6.26 18.68
C LEU A 3 -38.21 -4.93 19.31
N CYS A 4 -39.13 -4.11 19.83
CA CYS A 4 -38.79 -2.86 20.50
C CYS A 4 -37.94 -3.10 21.75
N ASN A 5 -38.20 -4.17 22.51
CA ASN A 5 -37.41 -4.53 23.68
C ASN A 5 -35.99 -4.97 23.28
N ALA A 6 -35.85 -5.73 22.19
CA ALA A 6 -34.54 -6.08 21.65
C ALA A 6 -33.78 -4.84 21.15
N LEU A 7 -34.47 -3.92 20.46
CA LEU A 7 -33.88 -2.66 20.01
C LEU A 7 -33.47 -1.77 21.19
N ALA A 8 -34.25 -1.73 22.27
CA ALA A 8 -33.89 -1.00 23.49
C ALA A 8 -32.54 -1.48 24.06
N PHE A 9 -32.33 -2.80 24.08
CA PHE A 9 -31.04 -3.38 24.47
C PHE A 9 -29.92 -2.95 23.50
N TRP A 10 -30.05 -3.21 22.20
CA TRP A 10 -28.95 -3.03 21.24
C TRP A 10 -28.61 -1.57 20.91
N THR A 11 -29.57 -0.66 21.04
CA THR A 11 -29.39 0.77 20.71
C THR A 11 -29.06 1.63 21.92
N GLY A 12 -28.87 1.03 23.11
CA GLY A 12 -28.64 1.82 24.32
C GLY A 12 -29.84 2.67 24.72
N CYS A 13 -31.08 2.18 24.49
CA CYS A 13 -32.32 2.93 24.69
C CYS A 13 -32.44 4.24 23.88
N ASN A 14 -31.75 4.37 22.75
CA ASN A 14 -31.86 5.55 21.89
C ASN A 14 -33.17 5.50 21.09
N ALA A 15 -34.19 6.26 21.53
CA ALA A 15 -35.52 6.27 20.93
C ALA A 15 -35.52 6.56 19.41
N GLY A 16 -34.65 7.46 18.94
CA GLY A 16 -34.55 7.82 17.52
C GLY A 16 -33.92 6.72 16.66
N GLN A 17 -32.93 5.99 17.19
CA GLN A 17 -32.39 4.80 16.53
C GLN A 17 -33.39 3.64 16.55
N MET A 18 -34.09 3.45 17.66
CA MET A 18 -35.15 2.44 17.77
C MET A 18 -36.25 2.66 16.74
N ASP A 19 -36.74 3.90 16.56
CA ASP A 19 -37.77 4.20 15.56
C ASP A 19 -37.27 3.93 14.13
N ARG A 20 -36.06 4.40 13.80
CA ARG A 20 -35.45 4.18 12.48
C ARG A 20 -35.31 2.69 12.15
N LEU A 21 -34.79 1.90 13.09
CA LEU A 21 -34.60 0.47 12.92
C LEU A 21 -35.93 -0.30 12.87
N PHE A 22 -36.92 0.12 13.67
CA PHE A 22 -38.25 -0.49 13.62
C PHE A 22 -38.94 -0.25 12.27
N ARG A 23 -38.82 0.97 11.71
CA ARG A 23 -39.35 1.29 10.37
C ARG A 23 -38.69 0.49 9.25
N SER A 24 -37.42 0.15 9.37
CA SER A 24 -36.73 -0.73 8.42
C SER A 24 -37.03 -2.23 8.61
N SER A 25 -37.79 -2.60 9.64
CA SER A 25 -38.12 -3.99 9.92
C SER A 25 -39.37 -4.46 9.17
N GLY A 26 -39.45 -5.76 8.87
CA GLY A 26 -40.66 -6.37 8.30
C GLY A 26 -41.90 -6.35 9.23
N LEU A 27 -41.74 -5.90 10.48
CA LEU A 27 -42.81 -5.76 11.47
C LEU A 27 -43.47 -4.37 11.45
N MET A 28 -43.02 -3.45 10.59
CA MET A 28 -43.63 -2.14 10.41
C MET A 28 -45.08 -2.27 9.90
N ARG A 29 -45.99 -1.46 10.46
CA ARG A 29 -47.43 -1.44 10.14
C ARG A 29 -47.94 0.00 10.23
N GLU A 30 -48.98 0.34 9.47
CA GLU A 30 -49.57 1.70 9.42
C GLU A 30 -49.96 2.27 10.79
N LYS A 31 -50.36 1.40 11.74
CA LYS A 31 -50.71 1.82 13.09
C LYS A 31 -49.54 2.46 13.87
N TRP A 32 -48.29 2.28 13.42
CA TRP A 32 -47.11 2.84 14.08
C TRP A 32 -47.16 4.37 14.18
N ASP A 33 -47.67 5.03 13.14
CA ASP A 33 -47.78 6.49 13.07
C ASP A 33 -49.14 7.03 13.52
N ARG A 34 -50.04 6.15 13.97
CA ARG A 34 -51.36 6.55 14.48
C ARG A 34 -51.20 7.39 15.75
N ARG A 35 -51.82 8.56 15.78
CA ARG A 35 -51.84 9.43 16.97
C ARG A 35 -52.64 8.79 18.11
N GLN A 36 -52.04 8.77 19.29
CA GLN A 36 -52.64 8.27 20.53
C GLN A 36 -52.04 9.03 21.72
N SER A 37 -52.91 9.53 22.61
CA SER A 37 -52.52 10.19 23.87
C SER A 37 -51.42 11.25 23.73
N GLY A 38 -51.59 12.18 22.78
CA GLY A 38 -50.64 13.28 22.55
C GLY A 38 -49.34 12.90 21.84
N SER A 39 -49.16 11.62 21.47
CA SER A 39 -47.99 11.12 20.72
C SER A 39 -48.43 10.12 19.64
N THR A 40 -47.52 9.31 19.09
CA THR A 40 -47.86 8.19 18.19
C THR A 40 -47.80 6.86 18.94
N TYR A 41 -48.54 5.86 18.47
CA TYR A 41 -48.47 4.50 18.99
C TYR A 41 -47.03 3.98 19.01
N GLY A 42 -46.25 4.23 17.94
CA GLY A 42 -44.84 3.85 17.85
C GLY A 42 -43.98 4.52 18.92
N ALA A 43 -44.16 5.82 19.13
CA ALA A 43 -43.41 6.57 20.15
C ALA A 43 -43.74 6.09 21.58
N LEU A 44 -45.01 5.80 21.87
CA LEU A 44 -45.42 5.22 23.16
C LEU A 44 -44.86 3.80 23.35
N THR A 45 -44.84 3.00 22.29
CA THR A 45 -44.28 1.64 22.29
C THR A 45 -42.77 1.67 22.56
N ILE A 46 -42.04 2.62 21.97
CA ILE A 46 -40.61 2.84 22.21
C ILE A 46 -40.37 3.31 23.65
N ALA A 47 -41.15 4.28 24.13
CA ALA A 47 -41.02 4.80 25.49
C ALA A 47 -41.21 3.69 26.54
N GLU A 48 -42.18 2.80 26.33
CA GLU A 48 -42.43 1.66 27.21
C GLU A 48 -41.30 0.60 27.13
N ALA A 49 -40.77 0.33 25.94
CA ALA A 49 -39.63 -0.57 25.76
C ALA A 49 -38.36 -0.04 26.44
N ILE A 50 -38.13 1.28 26.41
CA ILE A 50 -37.04 1.94 27.14
C ILE A 50 -37.27 1.83 28.66
N ARG A 51 -38.49 2.12 29.13
CA ARG A 51 -38.85 2.07 30.56
C ARG A 51 -38.65 0.68 31.17
N THR A 52 -38.90 -0.36 30.40
CA THR A 52 -38.82 -1.77 30.85
C THR A 52 -37.47 -2.42 30.57
N CYS A 53 -36.53 -1.71 29.92
CA CYS A 53 -35.20 -2.22 29.62
C CYS A 53 -34.32 -2.22 30.87
N SER A 54 -34.03 -3.40 31.43
CA SER A 54 -33.22 -3.56 32.65
C SER A 54 -31.70 -3.53 32.41
N ALA A 55 -31.27 -3.77 31.16
CA ALA A 55 -29.87 -3.75 30.75
C ALA A 55 -29.77 -3.32 29.29
N SER A 56 -28.74 -2.58 28.93
CA SER A 56 -28.49 -2.15 27.55
C SER A 56 -27.12 -2.60 27.07
N TYR A 57 -27.02 -2.93 25.78
CA TYR A 57 -25.76 -3.19 25.11
C TYR A 57 -24.85 -1.97 25.20
N LYS A 58 -23.75 -2.13 25.93
CA LYS A 58 -22.62 -1.23 25.86
C LYS A 58 -21.58 -1.99 25.03
N PRO A 59 -21.28 -1.56 23.79
CA PRO A 59 -20.22 -2.19 23.03
C PRO A 59 -18.95 -2.20 23.88
N HIS A 60 -18.23 -3.32 23.91
CA HIS A 60 -16.89 -3.34 24.47
C HIS A 60 -16.05 -2.35 23.66
N THR A 61 -15.97 -1.13 24.17
CA THR A 61 -14.87 -0.24 23.85
C THR A 61 -13.65 -0.96 24.41
N TYR A 62 -12.88 -1.62 23.53
CA TYR A 62 -11.44 -1.60 23.72
C TYR A 62 -11.11 -0.17 24.09
N PRO A 63 -10.39 0.08 25.19
CA PRO A 63 -10.08 1.44 25.56
C PRO A 63 -9.32 2.07 24.39
N LEU A 64 -10.05 2.81 23.56
CA LEU A 64 -9.53 3.98 22.91
C LEU A 64 -9.02 4.78 24.09
N LYS A 65 -7.70 4.78 24.26
CA LYS A 65 -7.03 5.69 25.18
C LYS A 65 -7.75 7.02 25.05
N SER A 66 -8.26 7.52 26.16
CA SER A 66 -8.99 8.77 26.29
C SER A 66 -8.33 9.84 25.40
N PRO A 67 -9.07 10.80 24.81
CA PRO A 67 -8.47 11.90 24.06
C PRO A 67 -7.49 12.74 24.91
N GLU A 68 -7.51 12.58 26.23
CA GLU A 68 -6.58 13.20 27.18
C GLU A 68 -5.24 12.45 27.32
N ASN A 69 -5.14 11.26 26.72
CA ASN A 69 -3.90 10.55 26.40
C ASN A 69 -3.84 10.28 24.88
N VAL A 70 -4.34 11.23 24.07
CA VAL A 70 -3.57 11.62 22.89
C VAL A 70 -2.17 11.81 23.46
N LEU A 71 -1.28 10.84 23.17
CA LEU A 71 0.15 11.12 23.13
C LEU A 71 0.19 12.54 22.62
N LYS A 72 0.59 13.51 23.45
CA LYS A 72 1.01 14.80 22.92
C LYS A 72 1.82 14.38 21.71
N MET A 73 1.27 14.57 20.50
CA MET A 73 2.12 14.54 19.31
C MET A 73 3.24 15.43 19.76
N PRO A 74 4.52 15.01 19.76
CA PRO A 74 5.58 15.91 20.14
C PRO A 74 5.29 17.19 19.38
N SER A 75 4.89 18.17 20.17
CA SER A 75 4.13 19.32 19.73
C SER A 75 5.21 20.14 19.07
N LYS A 76 5.28 20.00 17.74
CA LYS A 76 6.52 20.14 16.97
C LYS A 76 7.53 19.04 17.39
N CYS A 77 8.07 18.29 16.43
CA CYS A 77 9.39 17.72 16.63
C CYS A 77 10.27 18.89 17.15
N PRO A 78 11.00 18.71 18.27
CA PRO A 78 12.06 19.64 18.62
C PRO A 78 12.89 19.87 17.35
N PRO A 79 13.43 21.08 17.07
CA PRO A 79 14.30 21.28 15.91
C PRO A 79 15.33 20.14 15.91
N GLU A 80 15.16 19.22 14.96
CA GLU A 80 15.69 17.86 15.06
C GLU A 80 17.20 17.94 15.27
N GLN A 81 17.69 17.44 16.41
CA GLN A 81 19.11 17.38 16.69
C GLN A 81 19.79 16.48 15.64
N VAL A 82 20.33 17.13 14.60
CA VAL A 82 21.15 16.53 13.54
C VAL A 82 22.52 16.11 14.07
N ARG A 83 22.90 16.59 15.26
CA ARG A 83 24.14 16.20 15.94
C ARG A 83 24.12 14.71 16.32
N PRO A 84 25.14 13.94 15.92
CA PRO A 84 25.26 12.55 16.32
C PRO A 84 25.69 12.45 17.81
N PRO A 85 25.33 11.35 18.50
CA PRO A 85 25.69 11.14 19.91
C PRO A 85 27.21 11.02 20.11
N ASP A 86 27.91 10.49 19.10
CA ASP A 86 29.38 10.44 19.01
C ASP A 86 29.85 10.76 17.58
N PHE A 87 31.16 10.93 17.40
CA PHE A 87 31.77 11.24 16.10
C PHE A 87 32.31 9.98 15.40
N SER A 88 31.46 8.96 15.30
CA SER A 88 31.71 7.74 14.54
C SER A 88 30.67 7.52 13.44
N ASP A 89 30.89 6.53 12.58
CA ASP A 89 29.90 6.12 11.58
C ASP A 89 28.64 5.50 12.24
N ALA A 90 28.79 4.89 13.43
CA ALA A 90 27.66 4.39 14.22
C ALA A 90 26.82 5.53 14.81
N GLY A 91 27.47 6.57 15.35
CA GLY A 91 26.77 7.78 15.80
C GLY A 91 26.02 8.48 14.68
N ASN A 92 26.60 8.51 13.47
CA ASN A 92 25.91 9.02 12.27
C ASN A 92 24.67 8.16 11.94
N ALA A 93 24.79 6.83 12.00
CA ALA A 93 23.68 5.92 11.76
C ALA A 93 22.55 6.08 12.80
N GLU A 94 22.88 6.35 14.06
CA GLU A 94 21.89 6.63 15.11
C GLU A 94 21.14 7.95 14.84
N ALA A 95 21.88 9.02 14.47
CA ALA A 95 21.27 10.29 14.07
C ALA A 95 20.34 10.13 12.87
N PHE A 96 20.76 9.34 11.87
CA PHE A 96 19.96 9.01 10.69
C PHE A 96 18.70 8.23 11.05
N THR A 97 18.84 7.20 11.89
CA THR A 97 17.72 6.38 12.38
C THR A 97 16.71 7.23 13.14
N ARG A 98 17.19 8.11 14.03
CA ARG A 98 16.33 8.98 14.84
C ARG A 98 15.51 9.93 13.98
N LYS A 99 16.13 10.51 12.94
CA LYS A 99 15.48 11.46 12.04
C LYS A 99 14.48 10.82 11.08
N TYR A 100 14.83 9.67 10.50
CA TYR A 100 14.07 9.08 9.39
C TYR A 100 13.26 7.84 9.76
N ARG A 101 13.09 7.56 11.07
CA ARG A 101 12.37 6.39 11.61
C ARG A 101 11.03 6.13 10.92
N ASP A 102 10.25 7.17 10.68
CA ASP A 102 8.89 7.04 10.14
C ASP A 102 8.82 7.26 8.63
N THR A 103 9.97 7.42 7.95
CA THR A 103 10.05 7.73 6.52
C THR A 103 10.80 6.69 5.70
N LEU A 104 11.51 5.77 6.37
CA LEU A 104 12.30 4.72 5.74
C LEU A 104 11.89 3.34 6.24
N LEU A 105 11.96 2.36 5.35
CA LEU A 105 12.00 0.94 5.68
C LEU A 105 13.13 0.29 4.86
N PHE A 106 13.60 -0.85 5.33
CA PHE A 106 14.57 -1.67 4.62
C PHE A 106 14.09 -3.12 4.57
N SER A 107 14.28 -3.79 3.44
CA SER A 107 14.09 -5.23 3.33
C SER A 107 15.31 -5.84 2.63
N ASP A 108 15.81 -6.97 3.10
CA ASP A 108 16.96 -7.65 2.47
C ASP A 108 16.69 -8.03 1.01
N ALA A 109 15.43 -8.30 0.68
CA ALA A 109 15.00 -8.67 -0.66
C ALA A 109 14.76 -7.45 -1.57
N LEU A 110 14.23 -6.34 -1.04
CA LEU A 110 13.82 -5.18 -1.85
C LEU A 110 14.77 -3.98 -1.76
N GLY A 111 15.62 -3.92 -0.74
CA GLY A 111 16.46 -2.76 -0.44
C GLY A 111 15.69 -1.67 0.32
N TRP A 112 16.09 -0.41 0.10
CA TRP A 112 15.48 0.74 0.77
C TRP A 112 14.12 1.11 0.18
N MET A 113 13.17 1.39 1.06
CA MET A 113 11.84 1.87 0.76
C MET A 113 11.65 3.23 1.42
N VAL A 114 11.15 4.22 0.67
CA VAL A 114 10.97 5.60 1.14
C VAL A 114 9.51 5.99 1.07
N TRP A 115 8.97 6.52 2.16
CA TRP A 115 7.60 7.01 2.20
C TRP A 115 7.45 8.30 1.39
N ASN A 116 6.60 8.29 0.36
CA ASN A 116 6.38 9.44 -0.52
C ASN A 116 5.06 10.19 -0.28
N SER A 117 4.47 10.02 0.90
CA SER A 117 3.12 10.52 1.29
C SER A 117 1.94 9.67 0.84
N GLN A 118 2.13 8.74 -0.09
CA GLN A 118 1.06 7.87 -0.58
C GLN A 118 1.39 6.38 -0.49
N ARG A 119 2.67 6.02 -0.67
CA ARG A 119 3.15 4.64 -0.63
C ARG A 119 4.61 4.55 -0.19
N TRP A 120 5.05 3.34 0.09
CA TRP A 120 6.45 2.99 0.26
C TRP A 120 7.07 2.71 -1.11
N GLU A 121 7.94 3.60 -1.56
CA GLU A 121 8.57 3.51 -2.87
C GLU A 121 9.97 2.91 -2.75
N ARG A 122 10.25 1.84 -3.51
CA ARG A 122 11.58 1.22 -3.57
C ARG A 122 12.58 2.17 -4.23
N SER A 123 13.53 2.70 -3.47
CA SER A 123 14.55 3.62 -3.99
C SER A 123 15.78 3.74 -3.08
N ASP A 124 16.84 3.01 -3.42
CA ASP A 124 18.16 3.17 -2.78
C ASP A 124 18.73 4.58 -3.00
N HIS A 125 18.41 5.23 -4.12
CA HIS A 125 18.81 6.61 -4.42
C HIS A 125 18.16 7.63 -3.48
N LYS A 126 16.85 7.53 -3.21
CA LYS A 126 16.17 8.44 -2.27
C LYS A 126 16.70 8.29 -0.85
N ALA A 127 17.01 7.07 -0.41
CA ALA A 127 17.66 6.86 0.89
C ALA A 127 19.04 7.54 0.96
N LEU A 128 19.85 7.46 -0.12
CA LEU A 128 21.12 8.18 -0.22
C LEU A 128 20.95 9.71 -0.25
N THR A 129 19.89 10.22 -0.88
CA THR A 129 19.56 11.65 -0.82
C THR A 129 19.27 12.09 0.62
N LEU A 130 18.45 11.35 1.37
CA LEU A 130 18.16 11.65 2.78
C LEU A 130 19.42 11.64 3.67
N ALA A 131 20.35 10.71 3.39
CA ALA A 131 21.66 10.65 4.04
C ALA A 131 22.50 11.89 3.71
N THR A 132 22.50 12.31 2.46
CA THR A 132 23.19 13.53 2.00
C THR A 132 22.60 14.79 2.65
N GLU A 133 21.27 14.87 2.76
CA GLU A 133 20.56 15.96 3.43
C GLU A 133 20.89 16.04 4.92
N LEU A 134 20.90 14.89 5.62
CA LEU A 134 21.31 14.85 7.03
C LEU A 134 22.75 15.35 7.19
N SER A 135 23.68 14.89 6.36
CA SER A 135 25.08 15.34 6.41
C SER A 135 25.22 16.85 6.13
N GLY A 136 24.34 17.42 5.30
CA GLY A 136 24.26 18.86 5.06
C GLY A 136 23.76 19.61 6.30
N GLY A 137 22.71 19.08 6.94
CA GLY A 137 22.21 19.58 8.21
C GLY A 137 23.28 19.56 9.31
N MET A 138 24.02 18.45 9.43
CA MET A 138 25.13 18.30 10.37
C MET A 138 26.23 19.35 10.14
N LEU A 139 26.60 19.60 8.87
CA LEU A 139 27.62 20.60 8.56
C LEU A 139 27.16 22.01 8.92
N ALA A 140 25.92 22.37 8.56
CA ALA A 140 25.37 23.67 8.90
C ALA A 140 25.27 23.88 10.41
N ASP A 141 24.87 22.84 11.16
CA ASP A 141 24.81 22.87 12.62
C ASP A 141 26.19 23.00 13.26
N ALA A 142 27.15 22.19 12.82
CA ALA A 142 28.52 22.25 13.31
C ALA A 142 29.20 23.60 13.00
N GLN A 143 28.92 24.22 11.86
CA GLN A 143 29.41 25.55 11.52
C GLN A 143 28.83 26.63 12.46
N ARG A 144 27.53 26.57 12.75
CA ARG A 144 26.88 27.49 13.70
C ARG A 144 27.48 27.33 15.10
N GLU A 145 27.57 26.10 15.58
CA GLU A 145 28.13 25.79 16.89
C GLU A 145 29.60 26.24 17.01
N ASN A 146 30.42 25.96 16.00
CA ASN A 146 31.83 26.35 16.01
C ASN A 146 32.00 27.87 15.99
N ARG A 147 31.18 28.60 15.21
CA ARG A 147 31.20 30.07 15.23
C ARG A 147 30.81 30.62 16.60
N ALA A 148 29.72 30.13 17.18
CA ALA A 148 29.27 30.55 18.51
C ALA A 148 30.31 30.25 19.60
N ALA A 149 30.95 29.08 19.54
CA ALA A 149 31.97 28.69 20.50
C ALA A 149 33.25 29.54 20.38
N LEU A 150 33.64 29.95 19.17
CA LEU A 150 34.78 30.86 18.97
C LEU A 150 34.49 32.28 19.50
N VAL A 151 33.26 32.78 19.33
CA VAL A 151 32.84 34.07 19.91
C VAL A 151 32.87 33.99 21.43
N ALA A 152 32.27 32.96 22.03
CA ALA A 152 32.29 32.78 23.48
C ALA A 152 33.71 32.62 24.03
N MET A 153 34.62 31.97 23.29
CA MET A 153 36.03 31.87 23.67
C MET A 153 36.74 33.22 23.60
N ALA A 154 36.43 34.06 22.62
CA ALA A 154 36.99 35.41 22.52
C ALA A 154 36.47 36.32 23.64
N GLU A 155 35.18 36.25 23.97
CA GLU A 155 34.56 36.97 25.08
C GLU A 155 35.17 36.55 26.43
N ALA A 156 35.33 35.24 26.66
CA ALA A 156 35.96 34.73 27.89
C ALA A 156 37.42 35.21 28.04
N LYS A 157 38.20 35.21 26.95
CA LYS A 157 39.57 35.74 26.94
C LYS A 157 39.62 37.24 27.22
N ALA A 158 38.67 38.01 26.69
CA ALA A 158 38.58 39.45 26.96
C ALA A 158 38.26 39.71 28.44
N ALA A 159 37.29 39.00 29.00
CA ALA A 159 36.93 39.10 30.41
C ALA A 159 38.07 38.65 31.35
N GLU A 160 38.85 37.64 30.97
CA GLU A 160 40.05 37.22 31.71
C GLU A 160 41.13 38.32 31.70
N ALA A 161 41.38 38.95 30.54
CA ALA A 161 42.31 40.07 30.42
C ALA A 161 41.88 41.31 31.25
N GLU A 162 40.56 41.51 31.40
CA GLU A 162 39.97 42.55 32.26
C GLU A 162 39.92 42.16 33.75
N GLY A 163 40.31 40.93 34.11
CA GLY A 163 40.27 40.41 35.48
C GLY A 163 38.86 40.15 36.03
N THR A 164 37.84 40.11 35.16
CA THR A 164 36.43 39.92 35.53
C THR A 164 35.94 38.48 35.38
N SER A 165 36.73 37.60 34.75
CA SER A 165 36.39 36.19 34.52
C SER A 165 36.87 35.25 35.62
N LYS A 166 36.11 34.18 35.88
CA LYS A 166 36.58 33.04 36.69
C LYS A 166 37.39 32.06 35.81
N PRO A 167 38.39 31.35 36.37
CA PRO A 167 39.13 30.32 35.63
C PRO A 167 38.24 29.23 35.01
N GLU A 168 37.16 28.85 35.70
CA GLU A 168 36.18 27.87 35.21
C GLU A 168 35.47 28.32 33.93
N ASP A 169 35.25 29.62 33.74
CA ASP A 169 34.53 30.14 32.57
C ASP A 169 35.40 30.01 31.30
N MET A 170 36.71 30.24 31.45
CA MET A 170 37.68 30.04 30.38
C MET A 170 37.87 28.56 30.05
N GLU A 171 37.91 27.69 31.06
CA GLU A 171 37.96 26.24 30.83
C GLU A 171 36.72 25.75 30.07
N ARG A 172 35.52 26.18 30.48
CA ARG A 172 34.25 25.83 29.81
C ARG A 172 34.23 26.31 28.36
N ALA A 173 34.62 27.56 28.09
CA ALA A 173 34.64 28.10 26.73
C ALA A 173 35.69 27.40 25.85
N THR A 174 36.84 27.02 26.41
CA THR A 174 37.87 26.23 25.71
C THR A 174 37.36 24.83 25.36
N ASN A 175 36.75 24.12 26.32
CA ASN A 175 36.18 22.79 26.10
C ASN A 175 35.04 22.81 25.07
N ARG A 176 34.20 23.86 25.11
CA ARG A 176 33.13 24.06 24.12
C ARG A 176 33.69 24.31 22.72
N ALA A 177 34.72 25.15 22.59
CA ALA A 177 35.38 25.40 21.31
C ALA A 177 36.06 24.14 20.75
N ALA A 178 36.71 23.35 21.61
CA ALA A 178 37.31 22.07 21.22
C ALA A 178 36.25 21.07 20.71
N SER A 179 35.14 20.91 21.45
CA SER A 179 34.02 20.04 21.06
C SER A 179 33.37 20.49 19.75
N ALA A 180 33.12 21.78 19.58
CA ALA A 180 32.52 22.32 18.35
C ALA A 180 33.45 22.18 17.13
N LYS A 181 34.77 22.35 17.32
CA LYS A 181 35.77 22.11 16.27
C LYS A 181 35.83 20.63 15.88
N ALA A 182 35.75 19.72 16.85
CA ALA A 182 35.68 18.28 16.61
C ALA A 182 34.42 17.92 15.82
N TYR A 183 33.26 18.48 16.20
CA TYR A 183 32.02 18.27 15.46
C TYR A 183 32.12 18.79 14.02
N LEU A 184 32.66 19.99 13.80
CA LEU A 184 32.85 20.55 12.47
C LEU A 184 33.76 19.69 11.59
N THR A 185 34.83 19.14 12.18
CA THR A 185 35.74 18.22 11.48
C THR A 185 35.00 16.94 11.08
N HIS A 186 34.25 16.33 12.00
CA HIS A 186 33.45 15.14 11.74
C HIS A 186 32.37 15.37 10.68
N ALA A 187 31.64 16.48 10.77
CA ALA A 187 30.57 16.83 9.84
C ALA A 187 31.10 17.03 8.40
N LYS A 188 32.27 17.66 8.24
CA LYS A 188 32.95 17.77 6.93
C LYS A 188 33.27 16.40 6.33
N GLN A 189 33.81 15.48 7.14
CA GLN A 189 34.20 14.15 6.67
C GLN A 189 33.00 13.23 6.38
N THR A 190 31.89 13.40 7.10
CA THR A 190 30.64 12.62 6.93
C THR A 190 30.04 12.77 5.54
N ARG A 191 30.33 13.87 4.83
CA ARG A 191 29.85 14.11 3.47
C ARG A 191 30.58 13.29 2.38
N SER A 192 31.60 12.51 2.75
CA SER A 192 32.28 11.63 1.78
C SER A 192 31.40 10.43 1.39
N ALA A 193 31.51 9.98 0.14
CA ALA A 193 30.69 8.87 -0.36
C ALA A 193 30.82 7.60 0.47
N GLY A 194 32.01 7.30 0.99
CA GLY A 194 32.25 6.17 1.88
C GLY A 194 31.48 6.27 3.19
N ARG A 195 31.51 7.44 3.85
CA ARG A 195 30.80 7.63 5.12
C ARG A 195 29.28 7.68 4.97
N LEU A 196 28.78 8.24 3.87
CA LEU A 196 27.35 8.18 3.56
C LEU A 196 26.88 6.73 3.38
N LYS A 197 27.67 5.89 2.70
CA LYS A 197 27.38 4.46 2.58
C LYS A 197 27.43 3.74 3.92
N ASN A 198 28.45 3.99 4.75
CA ASN A 198 28.58 3.38 6.07
C ASN A 198 27.42 3.77 6.99
N MET A 199 26.98 5.04 6.96
CA MET A 199 25.83 5.51 7.72
C MET A 199 24.55 4.77 7.32
N LEU A 200 24.30 4.58 6.02
CA LEU A 200 23.17 3.78 5.56
C LEU A 200 23.31 2.33 6.01
N GLU A 201 24.46 1.70 5.78
CA GLU A 201 24.71 0.29 6.11
C GLU A 201 24.46 -0.01 7.59
N LEU A 202 25.05 0.79 8.49
CA LEU A 202 24.92 0.63 9.93
C LEU A 202 23.51 0.97 10.45
N SER A 203 22.73 1.76 9.70
CA SER A 203 21.36 2.09 10.08
C SER A 203 20.33 1.01 9.70
N LYS A 204 20.65 0.11 8.75
CA LYS A 204 19.71 -0.91 8.25
C LYS A 204 18.99 -1.69 9.35
N PRO A 205 19.64 -2.19 10.43
CA PRO A 205 18.98 -2.99 11.46
C PRO A 205 17.76 -2.31 12.11
N ALA A 206 17.76 -0.97 12.17
CA ALA A 206 16.66 -0.20 12.75
C ALA A 206 15.44 -0.06 11.82
N PHE A 207 15.60 -0.35 10.53
CA PHE A 207 14.58 -0.18 9.49
C PHE A 207 14.08 -1.50 8.91
N VAL A 208 14.63 -2.65 9.34
CA VAL A 208 14.32 -3.96 8.74
C VAL A 208 12.85 -4.32 8.90
N VAL A 209 12.22 -4.66 7.78
CA VAL A 209 10.90 -5.30 7.70
C VAL A 209 10.96 -6.50 6.77
N LYS A 210 10.10 -7.49 7.04
CA LYS A 210 9.88 -8.58 6.09
C LYS A 210 9.09 -8.04 4.90
N ALA A 211 9.53 -8.35 3.68
CA ALA A 211 8.88 -7.81 2.49
C ALA A 211 7.51 -8.47 2.20
N ASP A 212 7.18 -9.62 2.82
CA ASP A 212 5.83 -10.19 2.84
C ASP A 212 4.82 -9.36 3.65
N THR A 213 5.28 -8.37 4.43
CA THR A 213 4.39 -7.42 5.11
C THR A 213 4.01 -6.21 4.26
N LEU A 214 4.65 -6.00 3.10
CA LEU A 214 4.29 -4.97 2.15
C LEU A 214 3.09 -5.44 1.32
N ASP A 215 2.10 -4.58 1.14
CA ASP A 215 0.83 -4.90 0.44
C ASP A 215 0.11 -6.15 0.99
N ALA A 216 0.31 -6.47 2.27
CA ALA A 216 -0.14 -7.72 2.87
C ALA A 216 -1.66 -7.82 3.05
N ASN A 217 -2.38 -6.69 3.11
CA ASN A 217 -3.84 -6.68 3.19
C ASN A 217 -4.46 -6.73 1.78
N PRO A 218 -5.11 -7.83 1.37
CA PRO A 218 -5.69 -7.96 0.03
C PRO A 218 -6.80 -6.97 -0.28
N ALA A 219 -7.48 -6.46 0.75
CA ALA A 219 -8.62 -5.55 0.60
C ALA A 219 -8.21 -4.09 0.50
N ASP A 220 -6.99 -3.71 0.89
CA ASP A 220 -6.51 -2.34 0.77
C ASP A 220 -6.10 -2.06 -0.68
N LEU A 221 -6.87 -1.27 -1.42
CA LEU A 221 -6.49 -0.77 -2.73
C LEU A 221 -5.97 0.66 -2.59
N ASN A 222 -4.66 0.85 -2.72
CA ASN A 222 -4.07 2.20 -2.66
C ASN A 222 -4.33 2.96 -3.97
N THR A 223 -4.83 4.18 -3.86
CA THR A 223 -5.20 5.06 -5.00
C THR A 223 -4.72 6.48 -4.76
N PRO A 224 -4.61 7.34 -5.80
CA PRO A 224 -4.17 8.72 -5.60
C PRO A 224 -4.99 9.53 -4.57
N ALA A 225 -6.26 9.18 -4.33
CA ALA A 225 -7.13 9.83 -3.35
C ALA A 225 -7.02 9.24 -1.92
N GLY A 226 -6.33 8.11 -1.75
CA GLY A 226 -6.26 7.38 -0.48
C GLY A 226 -6.41 5.87 -0.68
N ILE A 227 -6.57 5.15 0.43
CA ILE A 227 -6.73 3.69 0.43
C ILE A 227 -8.22 3.35 0.44
N VAL A 228 -8.66 2.55 -0.52
CA VAL A 228 -10.03 2.03 -0.59
C VAL A 228 -10.06 0.65 0.05
N ASP A 229 -10.95 0.44 1.01
CA ASP A 229 -11.27 -0.91 1.50
C ASP A 229 -12.24 -1.58 0.54
N LEU A 230 -11.77 -2.59 -0.19
CA LEU A 230 -12.55 -3.30 -1.21
C LEU A 230 -13.75 -4.08 -0.66
N ASN A 231 -13.82 -4.35 0.66
CA ASN A 231 -14.99 -5.01 1.24
C ASN A 231 -16.15 -4.04 1.46
N THR A 232 -15.85 -2.78 1.76
CA THR A 232 -16.83 -1.77 2.18
C THR A 232 -17.02 -0.65 1.15
N GLY A 233 -16.04 -0.45 0.26
CA GLY A 233 -15.93 0.68 -0.64
C GLY A 233 -15.48 1.98 0.05
N ALA A 234 -15.17 1.95 1.35
CA ALA A 234 -14.81 3.14 2.11
C ALA A 234 -13.40 3.64 1.73
N LEU A 235 -13.27 4.95 1.52
CA LEU A 235 -12.00 5.62 1.30
C LEU A 235 -11.45 6.15 2.62
N ARG A 236 -10.19 5.84 2.91
CA ARG A 236 -9.44 6.37 4.06
C ARG A 236 -8.14 7.04 3.61
N PRO A 237 -7.59 7.98 4.40
CA PRO A 237 -6.31 8.61 4.08
C PRO A 237 -5.19 7.59 3.93
N HIS A 238 -4.14 7.98 3.20
CA HIS A 238 -2.91 7.20 3.13
C HIS A 238 -2.32 7.00 4.52
N ASP A 239 -1.87 5.77 4.77
CA ASP A 239 -1.33 5.37 6.06
C ASP A 239 -0.04 4.58 5.88
N ARG A 240 1.02 5.02 6.56
CA ARG A 240 2.32 4.36 6.59
C ARG A 240 2.22 2.94 7.14
N ALA A 241 1.36 2.73 8.14
CA ALA A 241 1.17 1.45 8.79
C ALA A 241 0.47 0.42 7.87
N ALA A 242 -0.27 0.88 6.85
CA ALA A 242 -0.87 0.00 5.85
C ALA A 242 0.17 -0.64 4.92
N ARG A 243 1.42 -0.13 4.89
CA ARG A 243 2.55 -0.72 4.16
C ARG A 243 2.29 -0.95 2.67
N CYS A 244 1.45 -0.11 2.06
CA CYS A 244 1.22 -0.15 0.61
C CYS A 244 2.51 0.24 -0.12
N SER A 245 3.01 -0.60 -1.01
CA SER A 245 4.14 -0.29 -1.90
C SER A 245 3.70 -0.01 -3.34
N GLN A 246 2.50 -0.45 -3.70
CA GLN A 246 1.88 -0.22 -4.99
C GLN A 246 0.81 0.88 -4.88
N ILE A 247 0.48 1.49 -6.02
CA ILE A 247 -0.68 2.39 -6.15
C ILE A 247 -1.29 2.22 -7.55
N THR A 248 -2.59 2.46 -7.65
CA THR A 248 -3.30 2.62 -8.92
C THR A 248 -2.97 3.95 -9.59
N THR A 249 -3.20 4.03 -10.90
CA THR A 249 -3.05 5.29 -11.65
C THR A 249 -4.25 6.23 -11.43
N ALA A 250 -5.43 5.65 -11.17
CA ALA A 250 -6.68 6.39 -11.04
C ALA A 250 -7.37 6.08 -9.71
N SER A 251 -8.11 7.07 -9.19
CA SER A 251 -9.01 6.88 -8.05
C SER A 251 -10.41 6.49 -8.51
N PRO A 252 -11.26 5.89 -7.65
CA PRO A 252 -12.63 5.57 -8.02
C PRO A 252 -13.40 6.81 -8.50
N GLY A 253 -14.18 6.65 -9.56
CA GLY A 253 -14.99 7.71 -10.14
C GLY A 253 -15.76 7.25 -11.38
N GLU A 254 -16.65 8.11 -11.87
CA GLU A 254 -17.57 7.82 -12.98
C GLU A 254 -17.07 8.33 -14.34
N GLN A 255 -15.90 8.97 -14.37
CA GLN A 255 -15.36 9.53 -15.61
C GLN A 255 -15.07 8.42 -16.62
N GLY A 256 -15.70 8.51 -17.80
CA GLY A 256 -15.56 7.51 -18.85
C GLY A 256 -16.42 6.25 -18.65
N ALA A 257 -17.30 6.19 -17.64
CA ALA A 257 -18.15 5.02 -17.37
C ALA A 257 -19.04 4.65 -18.57
N GLN A 258 -19.61 5.64 -19.27
CA GLN A 258 -20.40 5.40 -20.47
C GLN A 258 -19.54 4.82 -21.61
N MET A 259 -18.38 5.42 -21.88
CA MET A 259 -17.44 4.93 -22.90
C MET A 259 -16.98 3.49 -22.60
N TRP A 260 -16.71 3.18 -21.34
CA TRP A 260 -16.36 1.83 -20.91
C TRP A 260 -17.54 0.86 -21.11
N THR A 261 -18.75 1.27 -20.76
CA THR A 261 -19.97 0.48 -20.96
C THR A 261 -20.22 0.18 -22.45
N ASP A 262 -20.15 1.20 -23.30
CA ASP A 262 -20.32 1.05 -24.76
C ASP A 262 -19.23 0.14 -25.36
N PHE A 263 -17.99 0.27 -24.87
CA PHE A 263 -16.90 -0.62 -25.24
C PHE A 263 -17.18 -2.07 -24.84
N LEU A 264 -17.63 -2.32 -23.60
CA LEU A 264 -18.00 -3.65 -23.14
C LEU A 264 -19.12 -4.25 -24.01
N ASP A 265 -20.18 -3.49 -24.27
CA ASP A 265 -21.30 -3.96 -25.10
C ASP A 265 -20.86 -4.27 -26.53
N THR A 266 -19.89 -3.53 -27.06
CA THR A 266 -19.27 -3.79 -28.36
C THR A 266 -18.50 -5.11 -28.38
N ILE A 267 -17.60 -5.34 -27.42
CA ILE A 267 -16.74 -6.54 -27.42
C ILE A 267 -17.51 -7.81 -27.05
N THR A 268 -18.59 -7.68 -26.28
CA THR A 268 -19.47 -8.80 -25.92
C THR A 268 -20.61 -9.01 -26.91
N ARG A 269 -20.84 -8.07 -27.83
CA ARG A 269 -21.98 -8.06 -28.77
C ARG A 269 -23.32 -8.18 -28.02
N GLY A 270 -23.43 -7.52 -26.88
CA GLY A 270 -24.61 -7.56 -26.01
C GLY A 270 -24.77 -8.85 -25.19
N ASP A 271 -23.80 -9.77 -25.20
CA ASP A 271 -23.83 -10.95 -24.33
C ASP A 271 -23.60 -10.53 -22.87
N GLY A 272 -24.71 -10.45 -22.12
CA GLY A 272 -24.71 -10.09 -20.69
C GLY A 272 -23.93 -11.07 -19.81
N SER A 273 -23.83 -12.35 -20.20
CA SER A 273 -23.08 -13.36 -19.44
C SER A 273 -21.58 -13.15 -19.61
N LEU A 274 -21.13 -12.92 -20.85
CA LEU A 274 -19.73 -12.58 -21.12
C LEU A 274 -19.35 -11.23 -20.48
N ARG A 275 -20.24 -10.22 -20.54
CA ARG A 275 -20.04 -8.92 -19.88
C ARG A 275 -19.89 -9.08 -18.37
N GLY A 276 -20.79 -9.83 -17.73
CA GLY A 276 -20.72 -10.14 -16.31
C GLY A 276 -19.44 -10.91 -15.93
N PHE A 277 -19.01 -11.85 -16.78
CA PHE A 277 -17.76 -12.57 -16.58
C PHE A 277 -16.53 -11.65 -16.66
N LEU A 278 -16.46 -10.76 -17.64
CA LEU A 278 -15.38 -9.77 -17.75
C LEU A 278 -15.35 -8.82 -16.54
N GLN A 279 -16.53 -8.41 -16.03
CA GLN A 279 -16.63 -7.63 -14.80
C GLN A 279 -16.10 -8.41 -13.58
N LEU A 280 -16.40 -9.71 -13.47
CA LEU A 280 -15.86 -10.57 -12.44
C LEU A 280 -14.32 -10.65 -12.52
N VAL A 281 -13.77 -10.80 -13.74
CA VAL A 281 -12.31 -10.80 -13.96
C VAL A 281 -11.67 -9.49 -13.51
N ALA A 282 -12.28 -8.34 -13.84
CA ALA A 282 -11.81 -7.05 -13.37
C ALA A 282 -11.84 -6.94 -11.84
N GLY A 283 -12.91 -7.43 -11.19
CA GLY A 283 -13.03 -7.47 -9.74
C GLY A 283 -11.99 -8.37 -9.06
N MET A 284 -11.73 -9.56 -9.61
CA MET A 284 -10.66 -10.45 -9.14
C MET A 284 -9.29 -9.79 -9.28
N ALA A 285 -9.03 -9.12 -10.40
CA ALA A 285 -7.80 -8.40 -10.67
C ALA A 285 -7.58 -7.14 -9.81
N LEU A 286 -8.65 -6.60 -9.20
CA LEU A 286 -8.54 -5.49 -8.23
C LEU A 286 -8.15 -5.98 -6.84
N HIS A 287 -8.50 -7.22 -6.49
CA HIS A 287 -8.29 -7.75 -5.16
C HIS A 287 -6.89 -8.36 -5.02
N GLY A 288 -6.20 -8.11 -3.91
CA GLY A 288 -4.86 -8.65 -3.68
C GLY A 288 -4.82 -10.13 -3.25
N LYS A 289 -5.69 -10.99 -3.80
CA LYS A 289 -5.71 -12.43 -3.49
C LYS A 289 -6.20 -13.25 -4.68
N VAL A 290 -5.67 -14.46 -4.78
CA VAL A 290 -6.09 -15.43 -5.81
C VAL A 290 -7.46 -16.01 -5.45
N TYR A 291 -8.48 -15.70 -6.26
CA TYR A 291 -9.82 -16.30 -6.16
C TYR A 291 -9.98 -17.56 -7.01
N HIS A 292 -9.18 -17.68 -8.07
CA HIS A 292 -9.18 -18.81 -8.98
C HIS A 292 -7.74 -19.16 -9.33
N GLU A 293 -7.33 -20.39 -9.02
CA GLU A 293 -5.96 -20.88 -9.29
C GLU A 293 -5.75 -21.25 -10.76
N GLY A 294 -6.03 -20.33 -11.68
CA GLY A 294 -6.02 -20.63 -13.10
C GLY A 294 -5.64 -19.47 -13.99
N LEU A 295 -5.48 -19.80 -15.26
CA LEU A 295 -5.12 -18.92 -16.35
C LEU A 295 -6.34 -18.60 -17.20
N ILE A 296 -6.56 -17.30 -17.40
CA ILE A 296 -7.56 -16.78 -18.33
C ILE A 296 -6.94 -16.73 -19.72
N LEU A 297 -7.30 -17.71 -20.55
CA LEU A 297 -7.00 -17.78 -21.97
C LEU A 297 -8.05 -16.97 -22.72
N ALA A 298 -7.85 -15.67 -22.81
CA ALA A 298 -8.71 -14.93 -23.71
C ALA A 298 -8.28 -15.25 -25.17
N HIS A 299 -9.25 -15.51 -26.02
CA HIS A 299 -9.02 -16.12 -27.32
C HIS A 299 -9.87 -15.43 -28.39
N GLY A 300 -9.26 -15.11 -29.52
CA GLY A 300 -9.98 -14.64 -30.70
C GLY A 300 -9.03 -14.05 -31.73
N ALA A 301 -9.44 -14.07 -33.00
CA ALA A 301 -8.70 -13.41 -34.07
C ALA A 301 -8.61 -11.90 -33.77
N GLY A 302 -7.44 -11.30 -34.00
CA GLY A 302 -7.16 -9.91 -33.66
C GLY A 302 -8.26 -8.91 -34.09
N ARG A 303 -8.25 -7.71 -33.47
CA ARG A 303 -9.30 -6.66 -33.63
C ARG A 303 -10.65 -7.02 -33.00
N ASN A 304 -10.60 -7.68 -31.85
CA ASN A 304 -11.77 -8.09 -31.08
C ASN A 304 -11.90 -7.36 -29.71
N GLY A 305 -11.00 -6.41 -29.44
CA GLY A 305 -10.99 -5.61 -28.21
C GLY A 305 -10.35 -6.28 -26.99
N LYS A 306 -9.82 -7.51 -27.10
CA LYS A 306 -9.16 -8.22 -26.00
C LYS A 306 -8.00 -7.45 -25.39
N SER A 307 -7.02 -7.05 -26.21
CA SER A 307 -5.85 -6.32 -25.73
C SER A 307 -6.26 -4.97 -25.13
N THR A 308 -7.22 -4.27 -25.76
CA THR A 308 -7.78 -3.03 -25.24
C THR A 308 -8.39 -3.20 -23.85
N PHE A 309 -9.18 -4.25 -23.62
CA PHE A 309 -9.79 -4.53 -22.31
C PHE A 309 -8.74 -4.74 -21.22
N PHE A 310 -7.79 -5.66 -21.41
CA PHE A 310 -6.79 -5.96 -20.38
C PHE A 310 -5.78 -4.83 -20.20
N ASN A 311 -5.42 -4.11 -21.27
CA ASN A 311 -4.53 -2.95 -21.16
C ASN A 311 -5.21 -1.78 -20.45
N ALA A 312 -6.52 -1.59 -20.62
CA ALA A 312 -7.27 -0.59 -19.86
C ALA A 312 -7.28 -0.92 -18.36
N LEU A 313 -7.52 -2.19 -17.99
CA LEU A 313 -7.41 -2.64 -16.60
C LEU A 313 -5.99 -2.43 -16.05
N ALA A 314 -4.96 -2.81 -16.82
CA ALA A 314 -3.57 -2.63 -16.41
C ALA A 314 -3.22 -1.14 -16.20
N ALA A 315 -3.67 -0.27 -17.10
CA ALA A 315 -3.48 1.17 -17.00
C ALA A 315 -4.12 1.77 -15.73
N VAL A 316 -5.34 1.34 -15.39
CA VAL A 316 -6.01 1.77 -14.14
C VAL A 316 -5.27 1.22 -12.92
N LEU A 317 -4.91 -0.06 -12.94
CA LEU A 317 -4.23 -0.73 -11.84
C LEU A 317 -2.81 -0.19 -11.57
N GLY A 318 -2.18 0.47 -12.54
CA GLY A 318 -0.89 1.13 -12.35
C GLY A 318 0.17 0.14 -11.88
N ASP A 319 0.76 0.41 -10.72
CA ASP A 319 1.82 -0.43 -10.16
C ASP A 319 1.31 -1.85 -9.83
N TYR A 320 0.01 -2.04 -9.57
CA TYR A 320 -0.56 -3.38 -9.35
C TYR A 320 -0.61 -4.24 -10.61
N ALA A 321 -0.41 -3.67 -11.80
CA ALA A 321 -0.32 -4.43 -13.04
C ALA A 321 1.13 -4.84 -13.35
N GLY A 322 1.30 -6.01 -13.95
CA GLY A 322 2.58 -6.51 -14.40
C GLY A 322 2.45 -7.37 -15.66
N SER A 323 3.60 -7.65 -16.26
CA SER A 323 3.69 -8.57 -17.39
C SER A 323 4.76 -9.62 -17.11
N ILE A 324 4.56 -10.80 -17.69
CA ILE A 324 5.52 -11.90 -17.61
C ILE A 324 5.73 -12.47 -19.01
N ASP A 325 6.98 -12.83 -19.30
CA ASP A 325 7.32 -13.47 -20.57
C ASP A 325 6.68 -14.86 -20.63
N ILE A 326 6.05 -15.17 -21.76
CA ILE A 326 5.42 -16.46 -22.00
C ILE A 326 6.45 -17.60 -21.97
N ASP A 327 7.70 -17.33 -22.33
CA ASP A 327 8.79 -18.31 -22.24
C ASP A 327 9.07 -18.74 -20.80
N THR A 328 8.64 -17.95 -19.79
CA THR A 328 8.67 -18.41 -18.39
C THR A 328 7.79 -19.64 -18.17
N PHE A 329 6.73 -19.80 -18.98
CA PHE A 329 5.79 -20.92 -18.92
C PHE A 329 6.11 -22.05 -19.90
N THR A 330 7.18 -21.94 -20.70
CA THR A 330 7.63 -23.00 -21.61
C THR A 330 8.72 -23.86 -20.95
N THR A 331 8.98 -25.03 -21.53
CA THR A 331 9.86 -26.06 -20.95
C THR A 331 11.35 -25.71 -21.02
N ASP A 332 11.74 -24.75 -21.86
CA ASP A 332 13.13 -24.37 -22.10
C ASP A 332 13.69 -23.37 -21.04
N ARG A 333 15.01 -23.29 -20.95
CA ARG A 333 15.83 -22.97 -19.76
C ARG A 333 16.00 -21.47 -19.39
N GLN A 334 16.51 -21.29 -18.15
CA GLN A 334 17.17 -20.13 -17.50
C GLN A 334 16.32 -18.89 -17.12
N ASN A 335 16.62 -18.29 -15.96
CA ASN A 335 16.04 -17.04 -15.39
C ASN A 335 14.60 -17.07 -14.83
N ARG A 336 13.99 -18.23 -14.57
CA ARG A 336 12.64 -18.32 -13.96
C ARG A 336 12.51 -17.57 -12.62
N GLY A 337 13.56 -17.52 -11.79
CA GLY A 337 13.53 -16.84 -10.49
C GLY A 337 13.26 -15.34 -10.62
N ALA A 338 13.97 -14.67 -11.53
CA ALA A 338 13.81 -13.23 -11.76
C ALA A 338 12.44 -12.89 -12.34
N ALA A 339 11.92 -13.72 -13.26
CA ALA A 339 10.58 -13.54 -13.83
C ALA A 339 9.48 -13.77 -12.79
N LEU A 340 9.66 -14.67 -11.83
CA LEU A 340 8.70 -14.82 -10.73
C LEU A 340 8.75 -13.66 -9.74
N ALA A 341 9.92 -13.07 -9.51
CA ALA A 341 10.06 -11.94 -8.59
C ALA A 341 9.22 -10.73 -9.01
N THR A 342 8.97 -10.55 -10.32
CA THR A 342 8.14 -9.45 -10.85
C THR A 342 6.65 -9.59 -10.53
N LEU A 343 6.20 -10.78 -10.12
CA LEU A 343 4.79 -11.05 -9.77
C LEU A 343 4.40 -10.56 -8.38
N ARG A 344 5.39 -10.20 -7.56
CA ARG A 344 5.17 -9.69 -6.21
C ARG A 344 4.31 -8.43 -6.24
N GLY A 345 3.30 -8.42 -5.36
CA GLY A 345 2.42 -7.27 -5.17
C GLY A 345 1.53 -6.96 -6.39
N LYS A 346 1.64 -7.74 -7.48
CA LYS A 346 0.79 -7.59 -8.66
C LYS A 346 -0.57 -8.21 -8.41
N ARG A 347 -1.62 -7.58 -8.94
CA ARG A 347 -3.01 -8.04 -8.90
C ARG A 347 -3.55 -8.43 -10.28
N LEU A 348 -2.95 -7.89 -11.34
CA LEU A 348 -3.15 -8.33 -12.72
C LEU A 348 -1.80 -8.63 -13.36
N VAL A 349 -1.67 -9.83 -13.92
CA VAL A 349 -0.49 -10.21 -14.69
C VAL A 349 -0.92 -10.63 -16.08
N ILE A 350 -0.30 -10.01 -17.08
CA ILE A 350 -0.54 -10.26 -18.49
C ILE A 350 0.66 -11.00 -19.06
N ALA A 351 0.44 -12.22 -19.54
CA ALA A 351 1.42 -12.97 -20.31
C ALA A 351 1.31 -12.59 -21.81
N GLY A 352 2.47 -12.45 -22.45
CA GLY A 352 2.57 -12.15 -23.89
C GLY A 352 1.92 -13.21 -24.78
N GLU A 353 1.84 -12.90 -26.07
CA GLU A 353 1.22 -13.81 -27.06
C GLU A 353 1.96 -15.14 -27.16
N LEU A 354 1.20 -16.22 -27.22
CA LEU A 354 1.73 -17.56 -27.43
C LEU A 354 1.78 -17.88 -28.93
N GLU A 355 2.97 -18.23 -29.44
CA GLU A 355 3.13 -18.74 -30.80
C GLU A 355 2.40 -20.08 -30.99
N GLU A 356 1.96 -20.34 -32.23
CA GLU A 356 1.28 -21.58 -32.56
C GLU A 356 2.16 -22.81 -32.28
N GLY A 357 1.58 -23.81 -31.62
CA GLY A 357 2.26 -25.08 -31.33
C GLY A 357 3.14 -25.10 -30.08
N ARG A 358 3.35 -23.97 -29.38
CA ARG A 358 4.02 -23.96 -28.07
C ARG A 358 3.22 -24.73 -27.02
N ARG A 359 3.93 -25.45 -26.15
CA ARG A 359 3.35 -26.24 -25.05
C ARG A 359 3.41 -25.47 -23.74
N LEU A 360 2.30 -25.44 -23.00
CA LEU A 360 2.24 -24.83 -21.68
C LEU A 360 2.76 -25.80 -20.60
N SER A 361 3.68 -25.32 -19.76
CA SER A 361 4.16 -26.07 -18.59
C SER A 361 3.10 -26.07 -17.49
N VAL A 362 2.41 -27.20 -17.32
CA VAL A 362 1.41 -27.41 -16.26
C VAL A 362 2.02 -27.18 -14.88
N ALA A 363 3.26 -27.62 -14.65
CA ALA A 363 3.94 -27.41 -13.36
C ALA A 363 4.16 -25.92 -13.06
N THR A 364 4.55 -25.14 -14.06
CA THR A 364 4.75 -23.69 -13.89
C THR A 364 3.43 -22.96 -13.67
N LEU A 365 2.38 -23.34 -14.42
CA LEU A 365 1.04 -22.80 -14.23
C LEU A 365 0.54 -23.03 -12.79
N LYS A 366 0.67 -24.26 -12.28
CA LYS A 366 0.29 -24.61 -10.90
C LYS A 366 1.03 -23.77 -9.87
N ARG A 367 2.31 -23.45 -10.12
CA ARG A 367 3.11 -22.63 -9.22
C ARG A 367 2.74 -21.15 -9.27
N VAL A 368 2.55 -20.59 -10.47
CA VAL A 368 2.29 -19.15 -10.66
C VAL A 368 0.88 -18.76 -10.22
N CYS A 369 -0.11 -19.60 -10.49
CA CYS A 369 -1.51 -19.36 -10.14
C CYS A 369 -1.88 -19.95 -8.77
N SER A 370 -0.92 -20.37 -7.95
CA SER A 370 -1.20 -21.00 -6.65
C SER A 370 -1.66 -19.97 -5.61
N THR A 371 -2.43 -20.45 -4.63
CA THR A 371 -2.60 -19.78 -3.33
C THR A 371 -1.44 -20.04 -2.37
N ASP A 372 -0.57 -21.00 -2.69
CA ASP A 372 0.62 -21.32 -1.91
C ASP A 372 1.73 -20.27 -2.07
N ARG A 373 2.59 -20.20 -1.05
CA ARG A 373 3.79 -19.37 -1.08
C ARG A 373 4.79 -19.85 -2.14
N ILE A 374 5.33 -18.91 -2.92
CA ILE A 374 6.39 -19.15 -3.89
C ILE A 374 7.66 -18.41 -3.50
N THR A 375 8.81 -19.06 -3.69
CA THR A 375 10.11 -18.42 -3.52
C THR A 375 10.60 -17.91 -4.86
N ALA A 376 11.01 -16.64 -4.88
CA ALA A 376 11.62 -15.99 -6.03
C ALA A 376 12.96 -15.38 -5.65
N GLU A 377 13.89 -15.39 -6.60
CA GLU A 377 15.24 -14.86 -6.44
C GLU A 377 15.45 -13.78 -7.51
N GLU A 378 15.49 -12.52 -7.07
CA GLU A 378 15.91 -11.40 -7.90
C GLU A 378 17.44 -11.38 -7.96
N LYS A 379 18.02 -11.06 -9.13
CA LYS A 379 19.47 -11.04 -9.29
C LYS A 379 20.11 -10.07 -8.28
N TYR A 380 21.18 -10.51 -7.61
CA TYR A 380 21.94 -9.73 -6.62
C TYR A 380 21.18 -9.37 -5.33
N ARG A 381 20.06 -10.04 -5.03
CA ARG A 381 19.29 -9.87 -3.79
C ARG A 381 19.07 -11.21 -3.11
N MET A 382 18.68 -11.17 -1.84
CA MET A 382 18.32 -12.39 -1.13
C MET A 382 17.01 -12.97 -1.69
N PRO A 383 16.89 -14.30 -1.80
CA PRO A 383 15.64 -14.96 -2.13
C PRO A 383 14.54 -14.57 -1.15
N GLU A 384 13.33 -14.44 -1.64
CA GLU A 384 12.18 -14.16 -0.79
C GLU A 384 10.99 -15.02 -1.17
N THR A 385 10.18 -15.31 -0.15
CA THR A 385 8.96 -16.07 -0.28
C THR A 385 7.75 -15.14 -0.14
N PHE A 386 6.84 -15.16 -1.12
CA PHE A 386 5.59 -14.40 -1.09
C PHE A 386 4.41 -15.25 -1.60
N THR A 387 3.19 -14.86 -1.25
CA THR A 387 1.97 -15.49 -1.75
C THR A 387 1.51 -14.77 -3.02
N PRO A 388 1.24 -15.45 -4.14
CA PRO A 388 0.65 -14.84 -5.32
C PRO A 388 -0.69 -14.16 -5.00
N SER A 389 -0.91 -12.98 -5.58
CA SER A 389 -2.11 -12.18 -5.39
C SER A 389 -2.77 -11.77 -6.70
N HIS A 390 -2.24 -12.22 -7.84
CA HIS A 390 -2.66 -11.77 -9.16
C HIS A 390 -3.67 -12.69 -9.83
N THR A 391 -4.51 -12.08 -10.67
CA THR A 391 -5.21 -12.75 -11.75
C THR A 391 -4.28 -12.85 -12.97
N LEU A 392 -4.08 -14.05 -13.50
CA LEU A 392 -3.23 -14.28 -14.67
C LEU A 392 -4.07 -14.36 -15.96
N CYS A 393 -3.71 -13.56 -16.96
CA CYS A 393 -4.30 -13.62 -18.30
C CYS A 393 -3.23 -13.83 -19.37
N LEU A 394 -3.57 -14.58 -20.41
CA LEU A 394 -2.73 -14.80 -21.59
C LEU A 394 -3.49 -14.37 -22.85
N PHE A 395 -2.78 -13.67 -23.74
CA PHE A 395 -3.25 -13.36 -25.09
C PHE A 395 -2.94 -14.53 -26.03
N THR A 396 -3.95 -15.05 -26.75
CA THR A 396 -3.67 -16.01 -27.81
C THR A 396 -4.69 -16.01 -28.93
N ASN A 397 -4.18 -16.18 -30.16
CA ASN A 397 -4.97 -16.50 -31.33
C ASN A 397 -5.20 -18.01 -31.47
N HIS A 398 -4.29 -18.84 -30.94
CA HIS A 398 -4.35 -20.31 -31.04
C HIS A 398 -4.28 -20.93 -29.64
N LEU A 399 -5.23 -21.81 -29.31
CA LEU A 399 -5.23 -22.42 -27.98
C LEU A 399 -3.95 -23.25 -27.76
N PRO A 400 -3.27 -23.11 -26.61
CA PRO A 400 -2.04 -23.84 -26.30
C PRO A 400 -2.28 -25.35 -26.33
N ARG A 401 -1.24 -26.11 -26.72
CA ARG A 401 -1.22 -27.55 -26.49
C ARG A 401 -0.89 -27.84 -25.02
N VAL A 402 -1.77 -28.57 -24.35
CA VAL A 402 -1.60 -29.00 -22.96
C VAL A 402 -1.19 -30.46 -22.96
N GLY A 403 0.01 -30.76 -22.45
CA GLY A 403 0.55 -32.12 -22.43
C GLY A 403 -0.04 -33.03 -21.34
N SER A 404 -1.02 -32.56 -20.57
CA SER A 404 -1.66 -33.32 -19.50
C SER A 404 -3.14 -33.58 -19.80
N THR A 405 -3.59 -34.77 -19.45
CA THR A 405 -5.00 -35.18 -19.49
C THR A 405 -5.69 -35.07 -18.13
N ASP A 406 -5.00 -34.56 -17.10
CA ASP A 406 -5.55 -34.49 -15.75
C ASP A 406 -6.69 -33.45 -15.61
N PRO A 407 -7.86 -33.82 -15.06
CA PRO A 407 -8.99 -32.89 -14.91
C PRO A 407 -8.66 -31.64 -14.09
N GLY A 408 -7.70 -31.73 -13.16
CA GLY A 408 -7.27 -30.61 -12.34
C GLY A 408 -6.61 -29.50 -13.16
N THR A 409 -5.85 -29.84 -14.19
CA THR A 409 -5.23 -28.89 -15.12
C THR A 409 -6.27 -28.22 -16.01
N TRP A 410 -7.25 -28.97 -16.51
CA TRP A 410 -8.32 -28.40 -17.35
C TRP A 410 -9.20 -27.40 -16.60
N ARG A 411 -9.45 -27.61 -15.30
CA ARG A 411 -10.17 -26.66 -14.44
C ARG A 411 -9.43 -25.33 -14.22
N ARG A 412 -8.12 -25.29 -14.46
CA ARG A 412 -7.29 -24.08 -14.36
C ARG A 412 -7.24 -23.28 -15.66
N LEU A 413 -7.86 -23.75 -16.74
CA LEU A 413 -7.82 -23.07 -18.03
C LEU A 413 -9.21 -22.53 -18.35
N ILE A 414 -9.39 -21.23 -18.20
CA ILE A 414 -10.64 -20.57 -18.56
C ILE A 414 -10.48 -19.91 -19.92
N VAL A 415 -11.16 -20.46 -20.93
CA VAL A 415 -11.17 -19.88 -22.27
C VAL A 415 -12.26 -18.84 -22.39
N VAL A 416 -11.87 -17.60 -22.71
CA VAL A 416 -12.80 -16.48 -22.90
C VAL A 416 -12.84 -16.12 -24.38
N PRO A 417 -13.94 -16.40 -25.09
CA PRO A 417 -14.02 -16.17 -26.53
C PRO A 417 -14.36 -14.72 -26.87
N PHE A 418 -13.40 -13.98 -27.42
CA PHE A 418 -13.60 -12.64 -27.98
C PHE A 418 -14.01 -12.76 -29.45
N ARG A 419 -15.32 -12.77 -29.70
CA ARG A 419 -15.93 -13.00 -31.04
C ARG A 419 -16.27 -11.74 -31.81
N ALA A 420 -16.10 -10.56 -31.21
CA ALA A 420 -16.34 -9.30 -31.88
C ALA A 420 -15.32 -9.07 -33.01
N THR A 421 -15.75 -8.41 -34.08
CA THR A 421 -14.86 -7.96 -35.15
C THR A 421 -15.04 -6.46 -35.29
N ILE A 422 -14.03 -5.70 -34.89
CA ILE A 422 -14.08 -4.23 -34.90
C ILE A 422 -13.59 -3.76 -36.28
N PRO A 423 -14.46 -3.15 -37.11
CA PRO A 423 -14.08 -2.65 -38.43
C PRO A 423 -13.03 -1.54 -38.32
N THR A 424 -12.20 -1.43 -39.34
CA THR A 424 -11.16 -0.40 -39.43
C THR A 424 -11.88 0.82 -39.99
N GLN A 425 -11.67 2.00 -39.41
CA GLN A 425 -12.18 3.23 -40.02
C GLN A 425 -11.66 3.30 -41.46
N GLY A 426 -12.55 3.01 -42.43
CA GLY A 426 -12.20 2.76 -43.83
C GLY A 426 -13.09 1.74 -44.54
N SER A 427 -13.75 0.80 -43.83
CA SER A 427 -14.71 -0.12 -44.44
C SER A 427 -16.16 0.30 -44.15
N ARG A 428 -16.60 1.43 -44.71
CA ARG A 428 -18.02 1.58 -45.06
C ARG A 428 -18.18 0.87 -46.39
N SER A 429 -18.78 -0.32 -46.38
CA SER A 429 -19.24 -0.97 -47.60
C SER A 429 -20.27 -0.06 -48.26
N ASN A 430 -19.95 0.38 -49.49
CA ASN A 430 -20.95 0.92 -50.41
C ASN A 430 -21.99 -0.15 -50.76
#